data_AF-A0A4R4NKU3-F1
#
_entry.id   AF-A0A4R4NKU3-F1
#
_cell.length_a   1.000
_cell.length_b   1.000
_cell.length_c   1.000
_cell.angle_alpha   90.00
_cell.angle_beta   90.00
_cell.angle_gamma   90.00
#
_symmetry.space_group_name_H-M   'P 1'
#
loop_
_entity.id
_entity.type
_entity.pdbx_description
1 polymer ?
#
loop_
_entity_poly.entity_id
_entity_poly.type
_entity_poly.pdbx_seq_one_letter_code
_entity_poly.pdbx_strand_id
1 'polypeptide(L)'
;MSGWRRTMLDHPWSAAILGGRPLLGPNVLARTDFLYATLATTGLAGARLATAAYAVAIYVIGSALMQVGAQDGTSGAAEHLARSRDLYPALAEHGHLDDGDWDAAFVQGLDYLLDGIGAVTSR
;
A
#
# COMPACT_ATOMS: atom_id res chain seq x y z
N MET A 1 3.99 8.55 -5.36
CA MET A 1 3.19 7.33 -5.13
C MET A 1 1.72 7.62 -4.86
N SER A 2 1.37 8.69 -4.15
CA SER A 2 -0.03 9.09 -3.86
C SER A 2 -0.90 9.30 -5.11
N GLY A 3 -0.34 9.84 -6.19
CA GLY A 3 -1.06 9.98 -7.46
C GLY A 3 -1.53 8.64 -8.04
N TRP A 4 -0.69 7.59 -7.98
CA TRP A 4 -1.07 6.25 -8.42
C TRP A 4 -2.19 5.68 -7.55
N ARG A 5 -2.04 5.76 -6.21
CA ARG A 5 -3.11 5.34 -5.30
C ARG A 5 -4.43 6.05 -5.60
N ARG A 6 -4.40 7.38 -5.76
CA ARG A 6 -5.61 8.17 -6.07
C ARG A 6 -6.25 7.72 -7.37
N THR A 7 -5.49 7.53 -8.45
CA THR A 7 -6.04 7.00 -9.71
C THR A 7 -6.73 5.64 -9.53
N MET A 8 -6.23 4.77 -8.65
CA MET A 8 -6.90 3.51 -8.33
C MET A 8 -8.19 3.70 -7.54
N LEU A 9 -8.22 4.65 -6.61
CA LEU A 9 -9.43 5.01 -5.84
C LEU A 9 -10.49 5.67 -6.73
N ASP A 10 -10.09 6.50 -7.69
CA ASP A 10 -10.98 7.13 -8.68
C ASP A 10 -11.52 6.10 -9.70
N HIS A 11 -10.87 4.94 -9.80
CA HIS A 11 -11.24 3.85 -10.69
C HIS A 11 -11.22 2.48 -9.96
N PRO A 12 -12.12 2.24 -8.98
CA PRO A 12 -12.08 1.05 -8.12
C PRO A 12 -12.10 -0.29 -8.89
N TRP A 13 -12.79 -0.32 -10.04
CA TRP A 13 -12.82 -1.48 -10.95
C TRP A 13 -11.42 -1.91 -11.42
N SER A 14 -10.45 -1.00 -11.46
CA SER A 14 -9.08 -1.30 -11.89
C SER A 14 -8.38 -2.25 -10.92
N ALA A 15 -8.75 -2.18 -9.64
CA ALA A 15 -8.17 -3.00 -8.59
C ALA A 15 -8.53 -4.49 -8.77
N ALA A 16 -9.73 -4.78 -9.27
CA ALA A 16 -10.19 -6.13 -9.59
C ALA A 16 -9.48 -6.77 -10.80
N ILE A 17 -8.80 -5.98 -11.65
CA ILE A 17 -8.16 -6.47 -12.89
C ILE A 17 -6.70 -6.89 -12.66
N LEU A 18 -6.07 -6.42 -11.58
CA LEU A 18 -4.63 -6.60 -11.33
C LEU A 18 -4.17 -8.07 -11.18
N GLY A 19 -5.10 -9.00 -10.91
CA GLY A 19 -4.80 -10.44 -10.77
C GLY A 19 -5.01 -11.29 -12.03
N GLY A 20 -5.60 -10.75 -13.10
CA GLY A 20 -6.05 -11.56 -14.24
C GLY A 20 -5.21 -11.49 -15.50
N ARG A 21 -4.23 -10.57 -15.58
CA ARG A 21 -3.46 -10.30 -16.80
C ARG A 21 -2.01 -9.90 -16.50
N PRO A 22 -1.05 -10.28 -17.36
CA PRO A 22 0.30 -9.73 -17.28
C PRO A 22 0.27 -8.20 -17.35
N LEU A 23 0.84 -7.55 -16.34
CA LEU A 23 0.88 -6.09 -16.22
C LEU A 23 1.99 -5.50 -17.10
N LEU A 24 1.88 -5.72 -18.42
CA LEU A 24 2.90 -5.36 -19.42
C LEU A 24 2.42 -4.28 -20.40
N GLY A 25 1.28 -3.64 -20.12
CA GLY A 25 0.80 -2.52 -20.92
C GLY A 25 1.74 -1.30 -20.82
N PRO A 26 1.77 -0.42 -21.83
CA PRO A 26 2.72 0.69 -21.92
C PRO A 26 2.70 1.61 -20.69
N ASN A 27 1.52 1.89 -20.14
CA ASN A 27 1.39 2.71 -18.92
C ASN A 27 1.94 2.01 -17.67
N VAL A 28 1.80 0.69 -17.58
CA VAL A 28 2.38 -0.07 -16.47
C VAL A 28 3.89 -0.07 -16.57
N LEU A 29 4.42 -0.31 -17.77
CA LEU A 29 5.86 -0.31 -18.01
C LEU A 29 6.45 1.07 -17.71
N ALA A 30 5.86 2.14 -18.21
CA ALA A 30 6.32 3.50 -17.94
C ALA A 30 6.31 3.84 -16.43
N ARG A 31 5.25 3.49 -15.70
CA ARG A 31 5.18 3.69 -14.25
C ARG A 31 6.24 2.85 -13.51
N THR A 32 6.43 1.60 -13.93
CA THR A 32 7.41 0.69 -13.33
C THR A 32 8.82 1.19 -13.57
N ASP A 33 9.13 1.60 -14.79
CA ASP A 33 10.42 2.18 -15.17
C ASP A 33 10.72 3.45 -14.37
N PHE A 34 9.74 4.36 -14.25
CA PHE A 34 9.85 5.53 -13.38
C PHE A 34 10.18 5.18 -11.92
N LEU A 35 9.52 4.16 -11.36
CA LEU A 35 9.79 3.71 -9.99
C LEU A 35 11.21 3.14 -9.85
N TYR A 36 11.65 2.31 -10.81
CA TYR A 36 13.01 1.77 -10.84
C TYR A 36 14.05 2.88 -10.97
N ALA A 37 13.86 3.82 -11.89
CA ALA A 37 14.76 4.95 -12.09
C ALA A 37 14.87 5.81 -10.83
N THR A 38 13.75 6.06 -10.15
CA THR A 38 13.72 6.83 -8.91
C THR A 38 14.49 6.11 -7.80
N LEU A 39 14.20 4.83 -7.56
CA LEU A 39 14.87 4.05 -6.51
C LEU A 39 16.34 3.82 -6.80
N ALA A 40 16.76 3.71 -8.07
CA ALA A 40 18.16 3.57 -8.44
C ALA A 40 19.01 4.78 -7.98
N THR A 41 18.43 5.97 -7.82
CA THR A 41 19.13 7.15 -7.29
C THR A 41 19.61 6.99 -5.84
N THR A 42 19.07 6.02 -5.10
CA THR A 42 19.45 5.71 -3.71
C THR A 42 20.66 4.78 -3.61
N GLY A 43 21.24 4.35 -4.74
CA GLY A 43 22.33 3.36 -4.79
C GLY A 43 21.85 1.90 -4.83
N LEU A 44 20.54 1.66 -4.81
CA LEU A 44 19.96 0.33 -5.04
C LEU A 44 20.21 -0.14 -6.47
N ALA A 45 20.59 -1.41 -6.61
CA ALA A 45 20.82 -2.04 -7.90
C ALA A 45 20.43 -3.52 -7.91
N GLY A 46 20.27 -4.08 -9.12
CA GLY A 46 19.98 -5.50 -9.35
C GLY A 46 18.75 -5.99 -8.60
N ALA A 47 18.86 -7.17 -7.96
CA ALA A 47 17.76 -7.78 -7.22
C ALA A 47 17.22 -6.89 -6.09
N ARG A 48 18.09 -6.14 -5.40
CA ARG A 48 17.66 -5.25 -4.30
C ARG A 48 16.76 -4.12 -4.80
N LEU A 49 17.11 -3.53 -5.95
CA LEU A 49 16.27 -2.52 -6.61
C LEU A 49 14.92 -3.12 -7.00
N ALA A 50 14.93 -4.30 -7.61
CA ALA A 50 13.71 -4.97 -8.05
C ALA A 50 12.78 -5.30 -6.88
N THR A 51 13.32 -5.82 -5.77
CA THR A 51 12.56 -6.12 -4.55
C THR A 51 12.00 -4.86 -3.89
N ALA A 52 12.78 -3.78 -3.82
CA ALA A 52 12.32 -2.50 -3.28
C ALA A 52 11.16 -1.92 -4.12
N ALA A 53 11.31 -1.91 -5.45
CA ALA A 53 10.26 -1.44 -6.35
C ALA A 53 8.98 -2.29 -6.23
N TYR A 54 9.12 -3.61 -6.10
CA TYR A 54 8.00 -4.51 -5.88
C TYR A 54 7.28 -4.23 -4.55
N ALA A 55 8.02 -4.03 -3.46
CA ALA A 55 7.45 -3.73 -2.14
C ALA A 55 6.64 -2.42 -2.15
N VAL A 56 7.20 -1.35 -2.72
CA VAL A 56 6.49 -0.06 -2.86
C VAL A 56 5.24 -0.22 -3.74
N ALA A 57 5.34 -0.95 -4.85
CA ALA A 57 4.22 -1.20 -5.75
C ALA A 57 3.06 -1.94 -5.05
N ILE A 58 3.36 -3.03 -4.34
CA ILE A 58 2.34 -3.80 -3.62
C ILE A 58 1.74 -3.00 -2.46
N TYR A 59 2.52 -2.18 -1.77
CA TYR A 59 1.98 -1.29 -0.74
C TYR A 59 0.95 -0.31 -1.32
N VAL A 60 1.27 0.36 -2.42
CA VAL A 60 0.34 1.29 -3.09
C VAL A 60 -0.93 0.58 -3.54
N ILE A 61 -0.81 -0.55 -4.22
CA ILE A 61 -1.94 -1.36 -4.70
C ILE A 61 -2.80 -1.85 -3.53
N GLY A 62 -2.17 -2.43 -2.50
CA GLY A 62 -2.86 -2.99 -1.34
C GLY A 62 -3.61 -1.94 -0.53
N SER A 63 -3.01 -0.76 -0.34
CA SER A 63 -3.68 0.34 0.36
C SER A 63 -4.96 0.81 -0.35
N ALA A 64 -4.93 0.91 -1.69
CA ALA A 64 -6.11 1.27 -2.47
C ALA A 64 -7.18 0.17 -2.40
N LEU A 65 -6.80 -1.10 -2.52
CA LEU A 65 -7.70 -2.25 -2.42
C LEU A 65 -8.42 -2.29 -1.07
N MET A 66 -7.70 -2.08 0.03
CA MET A 66 -8.29 -2.08 1.37
C MET A 66 -9.29 -0.94 1.56
N GLN A 67 -8.98 0.27 1.07
CA GLN A 67 -9.91 1.40 1.17
C GLN A 67 -11.16 1.19 0.31
N VAL A 68 -11.02 0.69 -0.92
CA VAL A 68 -12.17 0.36 -1.78
C VAL A 68 -13.07 -0.67 -1.08
N GLY A 69 -12.48 -1.75 -0.55
CA GLY A 69 -13.24 -2.77 0.18
C GLY A 69 -13.90 -2.24 1.45
N ALA A 70 -13.26 -1.27 2.13
CA ALA A 70 -13.83 -0.63 3.31
C ALA A 70 -15.06 0.23 2.96
N GLN A 71 -14.95 1.03 1.90
CA GLN A 71 -16.04 1.87 1.39
C GLN A 71 -17.27 1.07 0.96
N ASP A 72 -17.08 -0.18 0.51
CA ASP A 72 -18.14 -1.06 0.05
C ASP A 72 -18.84 -1.86 1.17
N GLY A 73 -18.38 -1.87 2.43
CA GLY A 73 -19.01 -2.77 3.42
C GLY A 73 -18.53 -2.85 4.88
N THR A 74 -17.91 -1.84 5.50
CA THR A 74 -17.41 -1.97 6.90
C THR A 74 -18.43 -1.70 8.01
N SER A 75 -19.74 -1.67 7.72
CA SER A 75 -20.76 -1.48 8.76
C SER A 75 -20.64 -2.56 9.85
N GLY A 76 -20.31 -2.14 11.08
CA GLY A 76 -20.22 -3.02 12.26
C GLY A 76 -18.82 -3.53 12.63
N ALA A 77 -17.75 -3.17 11.90
CA ALA A 77 -16.38 -3.58 12.24
C ALA A 77 -15.95 -3.10 13.64
N ALA A 78 -16.19 -1.83 13.95
CA ALA A 78 -15.91 -1.26 15.27
C ALA A 78 -16.68 -1.94 16.40
N GLU A 79 -17.97 -2.24 16.20
CA GLU A 79 -18.80 -2.94 17.18
C GLU A 79 -18.33 -4.39 17.40
N HIS A 80 -17.90 -5.07 16.33
CA HIS A 80 -17.32 -6.40 16.44
C HIS A 80 -16.02 -6.38 17.25
N LEU A 81 -15.11 -5.47 16.95
CA LEU A 81 -13.86 -5.29 17.70
C LEU A 81 -14.11 -4.98 19.18
N ALA A 82 -15.10 -4.12 19.46
CA ALA A 82 -15.48 -3.80 20.84
C ALA A 82 -15.95 -5.04 21.61
N ARG A 83 -16.75 -5.92 20.99
CA ARG A 83 -17.22 -7.18 21.59
C ARG A 83 -16.14 -8.24 21.74
N SER A 84 -15.10 -8.19 20.92
CA SER A 84 -14.01 -9.18 20.92
C SER A 84 -12.76 -8.73 21.68
N ARG A 85 -12.81 -7.62 22.41
CA ARG A 85 -11.65 -7.03 23.11
C ARG A 85 -10.88 -8.00 24.02
N ASP A 86 -11.61 -8.87 24.73
CA ASP A 86 -11.01 -9.81 25.69
C ASP A 86 -10.23 -10.93 24.97
N LEU A 87 -10.57 -11.19 23.70
CA LEU A 87 -9.89 -12.18 22.86
C LEU A 87 -8.66 -11.60 22.16
N TYR A 88 -8.61 -10.28 21.98
CA TYR A 88 -7.56 -9.59 21.21
C TYR A 88 -6.99 -8.39 21.99
N PRO A 89 -6.28 -8.62 23.10
CA PRO A 89 -5.87 -7.57 24.03
C PRO A 89 -4.93 -6.53 23.38
N ALA A 90 -3.97 -6.95 22.55
CA ALA A 90 -3.07 -6.00 21.87
C ALA A 90 -3.82 -5.08 20.89
N LEU A 91 -4.85 -5.60 20.21
CA LEU A 91 -5.69 -4.83 19.30
C LEU A 91 -6.63 -3.89 20.06
N ALA A 92 -7.12 -4.33 21.22
CA ALA A 92 -7.93 -3.50 22.11
C ALA A 92 -7.11 -2.35 22.72
N GLU A 93 -5.84 -2.59 23.03
CA GLU A 93 -4.93 -1.60 23.61
C GLU A 93 -4.49 -0.53 22.59
N HIS A 94 -4.09 -0.95 21.38
CA HIS A 94 -3.49 -0.05 20.39
C HIS A 94 -4.48 0.45 19.33
N GLY A 95 -5.67 -0.14 19.29
CA GLY A 95 -6.69 0.18 18.30
C GLY A 95 -6.40 -0.43 16.92
N HIS A 96 -7.32 -0.15 16.00
CA HIS A 96 -7.19 -0.50 14.59
C HIS A 96 -7.20 0.80 13.76
N LEU A 97 -6.75 0.72 12.51
CA LEU A 97 -6.88 1.84 11.57
C LEU A 97 -8.36 2.22 11.45
N ASP A 98 -8.68 3.44 11.86
CA ASP A 98 -10.03 3.99 11.83
C ASP A 98 -10.41 4.39 10.39
N ASP A 99 -11.70 4.29 10.05
CA ASP A 99 -12.20 4.51 8.67
C ASP A 99 -12.01 5.96 8.16
N GLY A 100 -11.59 6.89 9.03
CA GLY A 100 -11.57 8.34 8.76
C GLY A 100 -10.31 8.90 8.08
N ASP A 101 -9.14 8.25 8.18
CA ASP A 101 -7.87 8.85 7.72
C ASP A 101 -6.99 7.90 6.90
N TRP A 102 -7.59 7.29 5.88
CA TRP A 102 -6.89 6.43 4.93
C TRP A 102 -5.74 7.12 4.18
N ASP A 103 -5.81 8.44 4.01
CA ASP A 103 -4.79 9.21 3.30
C ASP A 103 -3.57 9.45 4.18
N ALA A 104 -3.73 9.88 5.43
CA ALA A 104 -2.58 10.01 6.32
C ALA A 104 -1.98 8.64 6.65
N ALA A 105 -2.80 7.61 6.86
CA ALA A 105 -2.31 6.25 7.07
C ALA A 105 -1.46 5.75 5.90
N PHE A 106 -1.88 6.06 4.65
CA PHE A 106 -1.11 5.71 3.46
C PHE A 106 0.22 6.48 3.39
N VAL A 107 0.22 7.79 3.65
CA VAL A 107 1.44 8.60 3.61
C VAL A 107 2.41 8.10 4.69
N GLN A 108 1.94 7.94 5.93
CA GLN A 108 2.76 7.51 7.05
C GLN A 108 3.35 6.12 6.85
N GLY A 109 2.55 5.16 6.35
CA GLY A 109 3.05 3.81 6.07
C GLY A 109 4.00 3.76 4.88
N LEU A 110 3.82 4.62 3.86
CA LEU A 110 4.77 4.76 2.78
C LEU A 110 6.12 5.29 3.28
N ASP A 111 6.10 6.28 4.16
CA ASP A 111 7.32 6.83 4.77
C ASP A 111 8.07 5.75 5.56
N TYR A 112 7.37 4.97 6.40
CA TYR A 112 7.98 3.85 7.12
C TYR A 112 8.60 2.81 6.18
N LEU A 113 7.94 2.50 5.06
CA LEU A 113 8.46 1.56 4.08
C LEU A 113 9.73 2.10 3.39
N LEU A 114 9.72 3.37 2.99
CA LEU A 114 10.85 4.02 2.32
C LEU A 114 12.04 4.20 3.26
N ASP A 115 11.80 4.60 4.51
CA ASP A 115 12.83 4.71 5.54
C ASP A 115 13.47 3.35 5.82
N GLY A 116 12.67 2.29 5.91
CA GLY A 116 13.17 0.92 6.06
C GLY A 116 14.04 0.47 4.88
N ILE A 117 13.63 0.78 3.65
CA ILE A 117 14.43 0.50 2.45
C ILE A 117 15.75 1.30 2.47
N GLY A 118 15.70 2.57 2.86
CA GLY A 118 16.88 3.43 3.00
C GLY A 118 17.87 2.90 4.04
N ALA A 119 17.38 2.52 5.22
CA ALA A 119 18.20 2.01 6.32
C ALA A 119 18.92 0.70 5.98
N VAL A 120 18.31 -0.19 5.18
CA VAL A 120 18.96 -1.42 4.70
C VAL A 120 20.03 -1.12 3.64
N THR A 121 19.89 -0.02 2.91
CA THR A 121 20.84 0.39 1.86
C THR A 121 22.09 1.07 2.44
N SER A 122 21.98 1.67 3.64
CA SER A 122 23.12 2.29 4.35
C SER A 122 23.97 1.32 5.17
N ARG A 123 23.63 0.02 5.20
CA ARG A 123 24.43 -1.04 5.83
C ARG A 123 25.32 -1.73 4.80
#